data_AF-H3Z9Z3-F1
#
_entry.id   AF-H3Z9Z3-F1
#
_cell.length_a   1.000
_cell.length_b   1.000
_cell.length_c   1.000
_cell.angle_alpha   90.00
_cell.angle_beta   90.00
_cell.angle_gamma   90.00
#
_symmetry.space_group_name_H-M   'P 1'
#
loop_
_entity.id
_entity.type
_entity.pdbx_description
1 polymer ?
#
loop_
_entity_poly.entity_id
_entity_poly.type
_entity_poly.pdbx_seq_one_letter_code
_entity_poly.pdbx_strand_id
1 'polypeptide(L)'
;MKLQLKKQVLPEFAEMYVACFGVWPKKHKLAAEFFGVSEQTAKRWYETNNPSLVAHRYLTVHYRGYLPLTGAWQFCRIDKDGILHTPHGVCSPGDITMLWRYKWSAEQNARQYQKAKQKLKDLQSGTQLKMLRHTADYLNRLVLELTQE
;
A
#
# COMPACT_ATOMS: atom_id res chain seq x y z
N MET A 1 27.58 6.04 -29.48
CA MET A 1 27.18 6.65 -28.19
C MET A 1 27.38 5.63 -27.07
N LYS A 2 28.49 5.68 -26.31
CA LYS A 2 28.68 4.78 -25.16
C LYS A 2 27.81 5.30 -24.01
N LEU A 3 26.71 4.61 -23.73
CA LEU A 3 25.92 4.86 -22.52
C LEU A 3 26.84 4.64 -21.30
N GLN A 4 27.32 5.72 -20.71
CA GLN A 4 28.03 5.65 -19.43
C GLN A 4 27.00 5.33 -18.35
N LEU A 5 26.88 4.04 -18.06
CA LEU A 5 26.04 3.53 -17.00
C LEU A 5 26.68 3.94 -15.68
N LYS A 6 26.28 5.09 -15.12
CA LYS A 6 26.72 5.51 -13.78
C LYS A 6 26.35 4.41 -12.80
N LYS A 7 27.35 3.95 -12.03
CA LYS A 7 27.13 3.00 -10.94
C LYS A 7 26.40 3.76 -9.83
N GLN A 8 25.08 3.59 -9.77
CA GLN A 8 24.35 3.98 -8.58
C GLN A 8 24.75 3.00 -7.49
N VAL A 9 25.40 3.51 -6.44
CA VAL A 9 25.70 2.74 -5.24
C VAL A 9 24.39 2.68 -4.46
N LEU A 10 23.59 1.65 -4.74
CA LEU A 10 22.46 1.33 -3.88
C LEU A 10 23.02 0.55 -2.67
N PRO A 11 22.72 0.97 -1.44
CA PRO A 11 23.30 0.36 -0.23
C PRO A 11 22.86 -1.10 0.01
N GLU A 12 21.89 -1.60 -0.76
CA GLU A 12 21.14 -2.83 -0.48
C GLU A 12 21.55 -4.05 -1.32
N PHE A 13 22.74 -4.08 -1.96
CA PHE A 13 23.11 -5.24 -2.78
C PHE A 13 23.19 -6.54 -1.97
N ALA A 14 23.68 -6.51 -0.74
CA ALA A 14 23.68 -7.66 0.15
C ALA A 14 22.26 -8.20 0.41
N GLU A 15 21.27 -7.32 0.59
CA GLU A 15 19.87 -7.71 0.81
C GLU A 15 19.24 -8.31 -0.44
N MET A 16 19.44 -7.67 -1.60
CA MET A 16 18.98 -8.20 -2.89
C MET A 16 19.58 -9.57 -3.19
N TYR A 17 20.87 -9.73 -2.86
CA TYR A 17 21.60 -10.98 -3.03
C TYR A 17 21.03 -12.10 -2.16
N VAL A 18 20.77 -11.83 -0.88
CA VAL A 18 20.15 -12.80 0.04
C VAL A 18 18.71 -13.12 -0.38
N ALA A 19 17.95 -12.13 -0.83
CA ALA A 19 16.59 -12.34 -1.31
C ALA A 19 16.54 -13.26 -2.53
N CYS A 20 17.51 -13.17 -3.46
CA CYS A 20 17.54 -14.01 -4.66
C CYS A 20 18.15 -15.40 -4.42
N PHE A 21 19.21 -15.51 -3.61
CA PHE A 21 19.99 -16.75 -3.46
C PHE A 21 19.85 -17.44 -2.09
N GLY A 22 19.12 -16.83 -1.16
CA GLY A 22 18.86 -17.37 0.18
C GLY A 22 19.95 -17.07 1.22
N VAL A 23 19.71 -17.56 2.45
CA VAL A 23 20.54 -17.27 3.64
C VAL A 23 21.60 -18.35 3.91
N TRP A 24 21.31 -19.61 3.52
CA TRP A 24 22.08 -20.82 3.83
C TRP A 24 23.38 -20.98 3.00
N PRO A 25 24.35 -21.83 3.39
CA PRO A 25 25.77 -21.67 3.04
C PRO A 25 26.10 -21.80 1.55
N LYS A 26 25.15 -22.27 0.74
CA LYS A 26 25.31 -22.43 -0.72
C LYS A 26 24.97 -21.17 -1.52
N LYS A 27 24.59 -20.05 -0.88
CA LYS A 27 24.23 -18.80 -1.58
C LYS A 27 25.32 -18.31 -2.56
N HIS A 28 26.60 -18.44 -2.20
CA HIS A 28 27.71 -18.02 -3.04
C HIS A 28 27.90 -18.93 -4.25
N LYS A 29 27.77 -20.25 -4.04
CA LYS A 29 27.80 -21.25 -5.12
C LYS A 29 26.66 -21.04 -6.11
N LEU A 30 25.45 -20.81 -5.63
CA LEU A 30 24.28 -20.54 -6.48
C LEU A 30 24.44 -19.25 -7.29
N ALA A 31 24.92 -18.18 -6.66
CA ALA A 31 25.19 -16.93 -7.38
C ALA A 31 26.34 -17.07 -8.39
N ALA A 32 27.38 -17.84 -8.06
CA ALA A 32 28.51 -18.12 -8.94
C ALA A 32 28.07 -18.87 -10.20
N GLU A 33 27.27 -19.92 -10.03
CA GLU A 33 26.65 -20.68 -11.13
C GLU A 33 25.72 -19.78 -11.97
N PHE A 34 24.89 -18.98 -11.31
CA PHE A 34 23.95 -18.08 -11.97
C PHE A 34 24.65 -17.00 -12.83
N PHE A 35 25.68 -16.34 -12.29
CA PHE A 35 26.40 -15.27 -12.98
C PHE A 35 27.56 -15.77 -13.86
N GLY A 36 27.89 -17.07 -13.83
CA GLY A 36 29.04 -17.63 -14.53
C GLY A 36 30.39 -17.11 -14.01
N VAL A 37 30.49 -16.85 -12.71
CA VAL A 37 31.71 -16.34 -12.05
C VAL A 37 32.22 -17.31 -11.00
N SER A 38 33.46 -17.12 -10.53
CA SER A 38 33.98 -17.94 -9.42
C SER A 38 33.23 -17.66 -8.10
N GLU A 39 33.15 -18.67 -7.24
CA GLU A 39 32.55 -18.53 -5.90
C GLU A 39 33.26 -17.46 -5.06
N GLN A 40 34.58 -17.33 -5.18
CA GLN A 40 35.34 -16.27 -4.52
C GLN A 40 34.96 -14.88 -5.02
N THR A 41 34.69 -14.72 -6.32
CA THR A 41 34.20 -13.45 -6.89
C THR A 41 32.82 -13.11 -6.34
N ALA A 42 31.91 -14.09 -6.31
CA ALA A 42 30.57 -13.92 -5.77
C ALA A 42 30.59 -13.58 -4.26
N LYS A 43 31.47 -14.24 -3.49
CA LYS A 43 31.72 -13.95 -2.07
C LYS A 43 32.25 -12.54 -1.87
N ARG A 44 33.26 -12.13 -2.64
CA ARG A 44 33.82 -10.76 -2.58
C ARG A 44 32.75 -9.71 -2.88
N TRP A 45 31.89 -9.91 -3.88
CA TRP A 45 30.81 -8.98 -4.19
C TRP A 45 29.85 -8.78 -3.02
N TYR A 46 29.51 -9.87 -2.33
CA TYR A 46 28.65 -9.84 -1.15
C TYR A 46 29.31 -9.12 0.03
N GLU A 47 30.56 -9.46 0.35
CA GLU A 47 31.28 -8.90 1.51
C GLU A 47 31.65 -7.42 1.33
N THR A 48 32.05 -7.03 0.12
CA THR A 48 32.49 -5.65 -0.17
C THR A 48 31.35 -4.74 -0.64
N ASN A 49 30.13 -5.28 -0.77
CA ASN A 49 28.96 -4.60 -1.35
C ASN A 49 29.26 -3.94 -2.72
N ASN A 50 30.21 -4.51 -3.48
CA ASN A 50 30.78 -3.91 -4.68
C ASN A 50 30.73 -4.88 -5.88
N PRO A 51 29.53 -5.20 -6.39
CA PRO A 51 29.35 -6.09 -7.52
C PRO A 51 29.76 -5.48 -8.87
N SER A 52 29.82 -6.32 -9.90
CA SER A 52 29.82 -5.86 -11.29
C SER A 52 28.52 -5.11 -11.62
N LEU A 53 28.59 -4.17 -12.56
CA LEU A 53 27.43 -3.39 -13.01
C LEU A 53 26.30 -4.28 -13.57
N VAL A 54 26.66 -5.37 -14.24
CA VAL A 54 25.71 -6.34 -14.81
C VAL A 54 25.00 -7.10 -13.68
N ALA A 55 25.74 -7.65 -12.72
CA ALA A 55 25.17 -8.38 -11.60
C ALA A 55 24.27 -7.47 -10.74
N HIS A 56 24.69 -6.23 -10.51
CA HIS A 56 23.89 -5.24 -9.81
C HIS A 56 22.55 -5.00 -10.51
N ARG A 57 22.56 -4.65 -11.81
CA ARG A 57 21.34 -4.40 -12.59
C ARG A 57 20.41 -5.59 -12.61
N TYR A 58 20.96 -6.78 -12.79
CA TYR A 58 20.17 -8.00 -12.82
C TYR A 58 19.43 -8.21 -11.51
N LEU A 59 20.13 -8.16 -10.37
CA LEU A 59 19.49 -8.33 -9.06
C LEU A 59 18.53 -7.20 -8.74
N THR A 60 18.82 -5.97 -9.15
CA THR A 60 17.88 -4.86 -9.00
C THR A 60 16.57 -5.12 -9.74
N VAL A 61 16.65 -5.59 -10.99
CA VAL A 61 15.47 -5.94 -11.79
C VAL A 61 14.71 -7.11 -11.19
N HIS A 62 15.44 -8.15 -10.78
CA HIS A 62 14.86 -9.38 -10.25
C HIS A 62 14.24 -9.22 -8.87
N TYR A 63 14.84 -8.40 -8.00
CA TYR A 63 14.34 -8.10 -6.66
C TYR A 63 13.16 -7.12 -6.67
N ARG A 64 13.11 -6.20 -7.65
CA ARG A 64 12.06 -5.17 -7.73
C ARG A 64 10.97 -5.46 -8.75
N GLY A 65 11.11 -6.52 -9.55
CA GLY A 65 10.14 -6.87 -10.60
C GLY A 65 10.01 -5.80 -11.68
N TYR A 66 11.12 -5.28 -12.20
CA TYR A 66 11.19 -4.20 -13.23
C TYR A 66 10.64 -2.82 -12.81
N LEU A 67 10.31 -2.61 -11.53
CA LEU A 67 9.85 -1.30 -11.06
C LEU A 67 10.93 -0.21 -11.22
N PRO A 68 10.56 1.03 -11.63
CA PRO A 68 11.51 2.13 -11.74
C PRO A 68 12.26 2.42 -10.43
N LEU A 69 13.53 2.82 -10.57
CA LEU A 69 14.39 3.21 -9.45
C LEU A 69 14.16 4.64 -8.96
N THR A 70 13.28 5.39 -9.62
CA THR A 70 13.06 6.81 -9.36
C THR A 70 11.58 7.11 -9.13
N GLY A 71 11.30 8.23 -8.47
CA GLY A 71 9.94 8.71 -8.21
C GLY A 71 9.20 7.85 -7.17
N ALA A 72 7.89 7.74 -7.32
CA ALA A 72 7.01 7.05 -6.36
C ALA A 72 7.32 5.55 -6.20
N TRP A 73 8.00 4.94 -7.17
CA TRP A 73 8.35 3.51 -7.16
C TRP A 73 9.64 3.20 -6.41
N GLN A 74 10.41 4.21 -5.99
CA GLN A 74 11.76 4.02 -5.46
C GLN A 74 11.81 3.09 -4.23
N PHE A 75 10.73 3.06 -3.43
CA PHE A 75 10.60 2.22 -2.23
C PHE A 75 9.63 1.04 -2.40
N CYS A 76 9.21 0.75 -3.64
CA CYS A 76 8.34 -0.38 -3.94
C CYS A 76 9.15 -1.58 -4.42
N ARG A 77 8.69 -2.78 -4.08
CA ARG A 77 9.24 -4.06 -4.58
C ARG A 77 8.14 -5.08 -4.77
N ILE A 78 8.34 -6.00 -5.71
CA ILE A 78 7.44 -7.14 -5.92
C ILE A 78 8.17 -8.37 -5.40
N ASP A 79 7.54 -9.13 -4.51
CA ASP A 79 8.12 -10.36 -4.00
C ASP A 79 8.02 -11.52 -5.00
N LYS A 80 8.60 -12.67 -4.63
CA LYS A 80 8.56 -13.90 -5.43
C LYS A 80 7.14 -14.46 -5.62
N ASP A 81 6.22 -14.11 -4.73
CA ASP A 81 4.83 -14.59 -4.71
C ASP A 81 3.92 -13.64 -5.52
N GLY A 82 4.49 -12.60 -6.15
CA GLY A 82 3.80 -11.63 -7.00
C GLY A 82 3.10 -10.51 -6.23
N ILE A 83 3.42 -10.35 -4.94
CA ILE A 83 2.83 -9.35 -4.06
C ILE A 83 3.64 -8.06 -4.10
N LEU A 84 2.95 -6.93 -4.27
CA LEU A 84 3.54 -5.60 -4.27
C LEU A 84 3.67 -5.07 -2.84
N HIS A 85 4.90 -4.85 -2.40
CA HIS A 85 5.20 -4.12 -1.18
C HIS A 85 5.39 -2.64 -1.50
N THR A 86 4.65 -1.80 -0.80
CA THR A 86 4.75 -0.34 -0.85
C THR A 86 5.08 0.21 0.55
N PRO A 87 5.55 1.46 0.68
CA PRO A 87 5.74 2.11 1.98
C PRO A 87 4.49 2.19 2.85
N HIS A 88 3.31 2.07 2.25
CA HIS A 88 2.02 2.23 2.92
C HIS A 88 1.32 0.89 3.19
N GLY A 89 1.93 -0.23 2.80
CA GLY A 89 1.35 -1.55 2.98
C GLY A 89 1.59 -2.46 1.79
N VAL A 90 0.87 -3.58 1.81
CA VAL A 90 1.04 -4.69 0.86
C VAL A 90 -0.19 -4.77 -0.03
N CYS A 91 0.01 -4.97 -1.33
CA CYS A 91 -1.06 -5.05 -2.32
C CYS A 91 -0.90 -6.31 -3.16
N SER A 92 -1.96 -7.11 -3.25
CA SER A 92 -2.03 -8.19 -4.23
C SER A 92 -2.33 -7.65 -5.63
N PRO A 93 -2.06 -8.42 -6.70
CA PRO A 93 -2.51 -8.07 -8.05
C PRO A 93 -4.02 -7.82 -8.12
N GLY A 94 -4.80 -8.59 -7.35
CA GLY A 94 -6.25 -8.40 -7.23
C GLY A 94 -6.62 -7.02 -6.73
N ASP A 95 -5.95 -6.53 -5.68
CA ASP A 95 -6.20 -5.20 -5.11
C ASP A 95 -5.93 -4.09 -6.12
N ILE A 96 -4.87 -4.23 -6.91
CA ILE A 96 -4.51 -3.26 -7.95
C ILE A 96 -5.58 -3.24 -9.04
N THR A 97 -6.07 -4.40 -9.49
CA THR A 97 -7.12 -4.47 -10.52
C THR A 97 -8.44 -3.89 -10.04
N MET A 98 -8.76 -4.04 -8.74
CA MET A 98 -9.99 -3.51 -8.15
C MET A 98 -9.87 -2.06 -7.67
N LEU A 99 -8.70 -1.43 -7.75
CA LEU A 99 -8.44 -0.08 -7.23
C LEU A 99 -9.48 0.95 -7.69
N TRP A 100 -9.81 0.96 -8.97
CA TRP A 100 -10.78 1.90 -9.53
C TRP A 100 -12.20 1.66 -9.01
N ARG A 101 -12.56 0.39 -8.82
CA ARG A 101 -13.84 0.00 -8.25
C ARG A 101 -13.94 0.43 -6.78
N TYR A 102 -12.86 0.25 -6.01
CA TYR A 102 -12.81 0.72 -4.63
C TYR A 102 -12.91 2.24 -4.51
N LYS A 103 -12.18 2.98 -5.34
CA LYS A 103 -12.30 4.46 -5.40
C LYS A 103 -13.73 4.89 -5.73
N TRP A 104 -14.31 4.32 -6.78
CA TRP A 104 -15.68 4.64 -7.17
C TRP A 104 -16.69 4.29 -6.08
N SER A 105 -16.58 3.11 -5.46
CA SER A 105 -17.46 2.70 -4.37
C SER A 105 -17.34 3.63 -3.16
N ALA A 106 -16.12 4.05 -2.81
CA ALA A 106 -15.90 4.99 -1.71
C ALA A 106 -16.55 6.35 -2.01
N GLU A 107 -16.44 6.85 -3.24
CA GLU A 107 -17.11 8.07 -3.68
C GLU A 107 -18.63 7.96 -3.63
N GLN A 108 -19.20 6.83 -4.10
CA GLN A 108 -20.65 6.62 -4.04
C GLN A 108 -21.14 6.53 -2.59
N ASN A 109 -20.42 5.80 -1.74
CA ASN A 109 -20.74 5.68 -0.31
C ASN A 109 -20.69 7.05 0.37
N ALA A 110 -19.67 7.86 0.07
CA ALA A 110 -19.58 9.23 0.57
C ALA A 110 -20.78 10.09 0.13
N ARG A 111 -21.18 10.01 -1.14
CA ARG A 111 -22.35 10.74 -1.66
C ARG A 111 -23.66 10.29 -0.99
N GLN A 112 -23.86 8.98 -0.83
CA GLN A 112 -25.03 8.43 -0.16
C GLN A 112 -25.09 8.86 1.31
N TYR A 113 -23.95 8.83 2.00
CA TYR A 113 -23.84 9.29 3.38
C TYR A 113 -24.21 10.78 3.52
N GLN A 114 -23.70 11.65 2.64
CA GLN A 114 -24.06 13.07 2.66
C GLN A 114 -25.56 13.29 2.40
N LYS A 115 -26.15 12.57 1.43
CA LYS A 115 -27.59 12.62 1.16
C LYS A 115 -28.41 12.17 2.38
N ALA A 116 -28.02 11.08 3.03
CA ALA A 116 -28.69 10.59 4.23
C ALA A 116 -28.61 11.60 5.38
N LYS A 117 -27.43 12.20 5.58
CA LYS A 117 -27.20 13.24 6.58
C LYS A 117 -28.06 14.48 6.32
N GLN A 118 -28.20 14.90 5.06
CA GLN A 118 -29.05 16.04 4.70
C GLN A 118 -30.53 15.73 4.97
N LYS A 119 -31.02 14.57 4.52
CA LYS A 119 -32.41 14.14 4.81
C LYS A 119 -32.71 14.10 6.30
N LEU A 120 -31.76 13.64 7.12
CA LEU A 120 -31.91 13.62 8.57
C LEU A 120 -32.06 15.05 9.14
N LYS A 121 -31.22 16.00 8.67
CA LYS A 121 -31.36 17.41 9.03
C LYS A 121 -32.70 18.01 8.58
N ASP A 122 -33.15 17.66 7.38
CA ASP A 122 -34.42 18.15 6.84
C ASP A 122 -35.62 17.59 7.63
N LEU A 123 -35.56 16.32 8.05
CA LEU A 123 -36.58 15.73 8.94
C LEU A 123 -36.57 16.38 10.33
N GLN A 124 -35.39 16.56 10.94
CA GLN A 124 -35.26 17.21 12.25
C GLN A 124 -35.67 18.68 12.23
N SER A 125 -35.38 19.39 11.14
CA SER A 125 -35.81 20.78 10.95
C SER A 125 -37.28 20.89 10.54
N GLY A 126 -37.81 19.81 9.94
CA GLY A 126 -39.17 19.66 9.46
C GLY A 126 -40.21 19.92 10.55
N THR A 127 -41.22 20.68 10.15
CA THR A 127 -42.33 21.14 10.99
C THR A 127 -43.02 19.99 11.73
N GLN A 128 -43.07 18.79 11.14
CA GLN A 128 -43.71 17.61 11.74
C GLN A 128 -43.03 17.13 13.03
N LEU A 129 -41.70 17.02 13.07
CA LEU A 129 -40.98 16.61 14.29
C LEU A 129 -41.03 17.69 15.37
N LYS A 130 -40.96 18.96 14.97
CA LYS A 130 -41.17 20.10 15.89
C LYS A 130 -42.60 20.16 16.43
N MET A 131 -43.60 19.92 15.58
CA MET A 131 -45.01 19.84 15.99
C MET A 131 -45.25 18.66 16.93
N LEU A 132 -44.75 17.47 16.60
CA LEU A 132 -44.86 16.29 17.46
C LEU A 132 -44.21 16.52 18.83
N ARG A 133 -43.04 17.16 18.85
CA ARG A 133 -42.39 17.57 20.10
C ARG A 133 -43.24 18.57 20.89
N HIS A 134 -43.76 19.60 20.23
CA HIS A 134 -44.67 20.56 20.87
C HIS A 134 -45.96 19.92 21.41
N THR A 135 -46.56 18.97 20.68
CA THR A 135 -47.75 18.25 21.14
C THR A 135 -47.42 17.33 22.32
N ALA A 136 -46.25 16.69 22.34
CA ALA A 136 -45.80 15.89 23.48
C ALA A 136 -45.55 16.76 24.71
N ASP A 137 -44.90 17.92 24.54
CA ASP A 137 -44.67 18.90 25.62
C ASP A 137 -46.01 19.45 26.16
N TYR A 138 -46.99 19.68 25.30
CA TYR A 138 -48.34 20.11 25.69
C TYR A 138 -49.08 19.02 26.49
N LEU A 139 -49.06 17.77 26.03
CA LEU A 139 -49.67 16.65 26.75
C LEU A 139 -49.02 16.44 28.13
N ASN A 140 -47.70 16.56 28.22
CA ASN A 140 -46.99 16.47 29.50
C ASN A 140 -47.40 17.58 30.48
N ARG A 141 -47.61 18.82 29.99
CA ARG A 141 -48.15 19.90 30.84
C ARG A 141 -49.55 19.61 31.33
N LEU A 142 -50.45 19.17 30.44
CA LEU A 142 -51.81 18.80 30.81
C LEU A 142 -51.83 17.70 31.88
N VAL A 143 -51.00 16.67 31.72
CA VAL A 143 -50.89 15.61 32.71
C VAL A 143 -50.41 16.15 34.06
N LEU A 144 -49.39 17.02 34.06
CA LEU A 144 -48.88 17.65 35.29
C LEU A 144 -49.96 18.49 35.98
N GLU A 145 -50.70 19.29 35.23
CA GLU A 145 -51.82 20.10 35.74
C GLU A 145 -52.91 19.21 36.36
N LEU A 146 -53.29 18.12 35.68
CA LEU A 146 -54.30 17.16 36.17
C LEU A 146 -53.84 16.33 37.38
N THR A 147 -52.53 16.19 37.62
CA THR A 147 -51.99 15.49 38.79
C THR A 147 -51.70 16.39 40.00
N GLN A 148 -51.83 17.71 39.85
CA GLN A 148 -51.64 18.68 40.93
C GLN A 148 -52.96 19.13 41.59
N GLU A 149 -54.12 18.74 41.05
CA GLU A 149 -55.42 18.75 41.72
C GLU A 149 -55.64 17.46 42.53
#